data_AF-A0A7G8IKS4-F1
#
_entry.id   AF-A0A7G8IKS4-F1
#
_cell.length_a   1.000
_cell.length_b   1.000
_cell.length_c   1.000
_cell.angle_alpha   90.00
_cell.angle_beta   90.00
_cell.angle_gamma   90.00
#
_symmetry.space_group_name_H-M   'P 1'
#
loop_
_entity.id
_entity.type
_entity.pdbx_description
1 polymer ?
#
loop_
_entity_poly.entity_id
_entity_poly.type
_entity_poly.pdbx_seq_one_letter_code
_entity_poly.pdbx_strand_id
1 'polypeptide(L)'
;MLPPAAFTQVKFVPMPTQEEMRSLQLLAYSCSRENDLTNCDQTRSIADPLMDHPRLPAACKDTLWELIQASHVANTNSFQRRDSIDRPARRLTVVCAKAPAPAPQAPTQA
;
A
#
# COMPACT_ATOMS: atom_id res chain seq x y z
N MET A 1 12.20 6.79 42.38
CA MET A 1 11.27 5.76 41.87
C MET A 1 10.98 6.10 40.41
N LEU A 2 11.53 5.37 39.45
CA LEU A 2 11.19 5.53 38.03
C LEU A 2 9.89 4.76 37.75
N PRO A 3 8.95 5.29 36.96
CA PRO A 3 7.74 4.57 36.60
C PRO A 3 8.08 3.35 35.73
N PRO A 4 7.33 2.24 35.84
CA PRO A 4 7.58 1.05 35.04
C PRO A 4 7.29 1.35 33.56
N ALA A 5 8.18 0.91 32.68
CA ALA A 5 7.99 1.01 31.23
C ALA A 5 6.71 0.26 30.85
N ALA A 6 5.72 0.98 30.32
CA ALA A 6 4.54 0.38 29.74
C ALA A 6 4.93 -0.37 28.47
N PHE A 7 4.83 -1.71 28.49
CA PHE A 7 4.94 -2.50 27.27
C PHE A 7 3.64 -2.34 26.47
N THR A 8 3.68 -1.53 25.41
CA THR A 8 2.59 -1.42 24.47
C THR A 8 2.37 -2.77 23.80
N GLN A 9 1.24 -3.42 24.07
CA GLN A 9 0.84 -4.62 23.33
C GLN A 9 0.63 -4.21 21.86
N VAL A 10 1.62 -4.47 21.02
CA VAL A 10 1.52 -4.25 19.58
C VAL A 10 0.46 -5.21 19.06
N LYS A 11 -0.75 -4.70 18.82
CA LYS A 11 -1.83 -5.47 18.18
C LYS A 11 -1.26 -6.09 16.90
N PHE A 12 -1.32 -7.41 16.80
CA PHE A 12 -0.85 -8.12 15.63
C PHE A 12 -1.70 -7.71 14.42
N VAL A 13 -1.09 -6.97 13.49
CA VAL A 13 -1.70 -6.64 12.20
C VAL A 13 -1.20 -7.66 11.17
N PRO A 14 -2.09 -8.48 10.58
CA PRO A 14 -1.71 -9.43 9.53
C PRO A 14 -1.17 -8.66 8.31
N MET A 15 -0.15 -9.23 7.65
CA MET A 15 0.45 -8.60 6.48
C MET A 15 -0.52 -8.70 5.29
N PRO A 16 -0.66 -7.65 4.47
CA PRO A 16 -1.48 -7.72 3.27
C PRO A 16 -1.00 -8.84 2.36
N THR A 17 -1.93 -9.65 1.90
CA THR A 17 -1.65 -10.77 1.01
C THR A 17 -1.24 -10.27 -0.38
N GLN A 18 -0.51 -11.12 -1.11
CA GLN A 18 -0.16 -10.82 -2.49
C GLN A 18 -1.41 -10.68 -3.37
N GLU A 19 -2.50 -11.38 -3.04
CA GLU A 19 -3.78 -11.30 -3.73
C GLU A 19 -4.46 -9.94 -3.53
N GLU A 20 -4.39 -9.37 -2.33
CA GLU A 20 -4.89 -8.00 -2.06
C GLU A 20 -4.10 -6.96 -2.87
N MET A 21 -2.77 -7.08 -2.93
CA MET A 21 -1.94 -6.18 -3.76
C MET A 21 -2.23 -6.34 -5.25
N ARG A 22 -2.49 -7.58 -5.71
CA ARG A 22 -2.88 -7.86 -7.10
C ARG A 22 -4.25 -7.27 -7.42
N SER A 23 -5.21 -7.37 -6.49
CA SER A 23 -6.54 -6.79 -6.64
C SER A 23 -6.47 -5.26 -6.74
N LEU A 24 -5.67 -4.61 -5.89
CA LEU A 24 -5.42 -3.17 -5.97
C LEU A 24 -4.76 -2.77 -7.30
N GLN A 25 -3.79 -3.55 -7.78
CA GLN A 25 -3.16 -3.34 -9.07
C GLN A 25 -4.17 -3.40 -10.23
N LEU A 26 -5.05 -4.39 -10.24
CA LEU A 26 -6.07 -4.53 -11.29
C LEU A 26 -7.06 -3.37 -11.27
N LEU A 27 -7.46 -2.93 -10.08
CA LEU A 27 -8.35 -1.80 -9.90
C LEU A 27 -7.72 -0.49 -10.38
N ALA A 28 -6.43 -0.28 -10.09
CA ALA A 28 -5.67 0.85 -10.61
C ALA A 28 -5.63 0.85 -12.16
N TYR A 29 -5.45 -0.31 -12.79
CA TYR A 29 -5.54 -0.41 -14.25
C TYR A 29 -6.95 -0.11 -14.78
N SER A 30 -8.00 -0.44 -14.05
CA SER A 30 -9.36 0.00 -14.40
C SER A 30 -9.49 1.52 -14.31
N CYS A 31 -9.00 2.18 -13.25
CA CYS A 31 -8.98 3.64 -13.17
C CYS A 31 -8.18 4.31 -14.32
N SER A 32 -7.04 3.71 -14.69
CA SER A 32 -6.23 4.13 -15.82
C SER A 32 -7.01 4.03 -17.14
N ARG A 33 -7.63 2.88 -17.41
CA ARG A 33 -8.35 2.63 -18.67
C ARG A 33 -9.65 3.41 -18.81
N GLU A 34 -10.47 3.42 -17.76
CA GLU A 34 -11.86 3.88 -17.83
C GLU A 34 -11.99 5.36 -17.46
N ASN A 35 -11.06 5.91 -16.65
CA ASN A 35 -11.07 7.32 -16.23
C ASN A 35 -12.41 7.77 -15.62
N ASP A 36 -13.04 6.89 -14.84
CA ASP A 36 -14.28 7.18 -14.11
C ASP A 36 -14.05 7.31 -12.61
N LEU A 37 -14.99 7.98 -11.94
CA LEU A 37 -14.95 8.23 -10.51
C LEU A 37 -14.95 6.93 -9.70
N THR A 38 -15.78 5.96 -10.09
CA THR A 38 -15.96 4.71 -9.35
C THR A 38 -14.65 3.96 -9.20
N ASN A 39 -13.93 3.68 -10.29
CA ASN A 39 -12.70 2.91 -10.27
C ASN A 39 -11.56 3.69 -9.59
N CYS A 40 -11.45 4.99 -9.84
CA CYS A 40 -10.38 5.82 -9.29
C CYS A 40 -10.55 6.06 -7.78
N ASP A 41 -11.76 6.38 -7.32
CA ASP A 41 -12.02 6.53 -5.89
C ASP A 41 -11.93 5.19 -5.14
N GLN A 42 -12.38 4.09 -5.76
CA GLN A 42 -12.22 2.78 -5.14
C GLN A 42 -10.73 2.42 -5.01
N THR A 43 -9.89 2.71 -6.02
CA THR A 43 -8.43 2.51 -5.95
C THR A 43 -7.85 3.25 -4.75
N ARG A 44 -8.20 4.52 -4.59
CA ARG A 44 -7.73 5.37 -3.48
C ARG A 44 -8.22 4.87 -2.12
N SER A 45 -9.52 4.52 -2.02
CA SER A 45 -10.11 4.05 -0.77
C SER A 45 -9.48 2.76 -0.22
N ILE A 46 -8.99 1.88 -1.12
CA ILE A 46 -8.29 0.65 -0.73
C ILE A 46 -6.82 0.94 -0.44
N ALA A 47 -6.19 1.84 -1.20
CA ALA A 47 -4.77 2.18 -1.02
C ALA A 47 -4.51 3.02 0.24
N ASP A 48 -5.40 3.96 0.59
CA ASP A 48 -5.20 4.90 1.70
C ASP A 48 -4.93 4.19 3.05
N PRO A 49 -5.74 3.20 3.50
CA PRO A 49 -5.48 2.51 4.76
C PRO A 49 -4.19 1.68 4.77
N LEU A 50 -3.65 1.31 3.61
CA LEU A 50 -2.39 0.56 3.52
C LEU A 50 -1.19 1.45 3.88
N MET A 51 -1.29 2.78 3.71
CA MET A 51 -0.23 3.72 4.09
C MET A 51 0.10 3.65 5.59
N ASP A 52 -0.92 3.46 6.42
CA ASP A 52 -0.80 3.36 7.88
C ASP A 52 -0.34 1.98 8.35
N HIS A 53 -0.17 1.01 7.44
CA HIS A 53 0.19 -0.34 7.81
C HIS A 53 1.62 -0.41 8.39
N PRO A 54 1.81 -0.85 9.66
CA PRO A 54 3.09 -0.74 10.35
C PRO A 54 4.17 -1.70 9.80
N ARG A 55 3.76 -2.75 9.09
CA ARG A 55 4.66 -3.78 8.56
C ARG A 55 4.95 -3.65 7.07
N LEU A 56 4.39 -2.66 6.37
CA LEU A 56 4.72 -2.46 4.97
C LEU A 56 6.09 -1.76 4.83
N PRO A 57 6.97 -2.24 3.93
CA PRO A 57 8.24 -1.58 3.65
C PRO A 57 8.02 -0.13 3.19
N ALA A 58 8.97 0.77 3.49
CA ALA A 58 8.92 2.16 3.04
C ALA A 58 8.68 2.27 1.51
N ALA A 59 9.40 1.48 0.70
CA ALA A 59 9.23 1.45 -0.74
C ALA A 59 7.80 1.04 -1.20
N CYS A 60 7.12 0.19 -0.44
CA CYS A 60 5.71 -0.15 -0.71
C CYS A 60 4.81 1.06 -0.43
N LYS A 61 5.04 1.75 0.69
CA LYS A 61 4.28 2.95 1.06
C LYS A 61 4.50 4.08 0.06
N ASP A 62 5.73 4.29 -0.41
CA ASP A 62 6.02 5.29 -1.45
C ASP A 62 5.25 4.97 -2.75
N THR A 63 5.22 3.70 -3.13
CA THR A 63 4.46 3.25 -4.33
C THR A 63 2.95 3.42 -4.14
N LEU A 64 2.42 3.14 -2.95
CA LEU A 64 1.01 3.38 -2.62
C LEU A 64 0.68 4.87 -2.64
N TRP A 65 1.54 5.71 -2.08
CA TRP A 65 1.39 7.16 -2.09
C TRP A 65 1.37 7.72 -3.51
N GLU A 66 2.33 7.32 -4.36
CA GLU A 66 2.34 7.66 -5.80
C GLU A 66 1.03 7.26 -6.48
N LEU A 67 0.54 6.04 -6.21
CA LEU A 67 -0.69 5.54 -6.78
C LEU A 67 -1.91 6.35 -6.35
N ILE A 68 -2.01 6.69 -5.07
CA ILE A 68 -3.11 7.50 -4.52
C ILE A 68 -3.14 8.87 -5.20
N GLN A 69 -1.99 9.52 -5.33
CA GLN A 69 -1.87 10.85 -5.97
C GLN A 69 -2.17 10.82 -7.48
N ALA A 70 -1.90 9.69 -8.16
CA ALA A 70 -2.15 9.55 -9.59
C ALA A 70 -3.61 9.13 -9.92
N SER A 71 -4.27 8.41 -9.01
CA SER A 71 -5.57 7.75 -9.26
C SER A 71 -6.76 8.70 -9.14
N HIS A 72 -6.78 9.75 -9.95
CA HIS A 72 -7.90 10.70 -10.03
C HIS A 72 -8.47 10.77 -11.44
N VAL A 73 -9.75 11.10 -11.54
CA VAL A 73 -10.39 11.41 -12.82
C VAL A 73 -9.79 12.68 -13.40
N ALA A 74 -9.52 12.67 -14.70
CA ALA A 74 -9.11 13.84 -15.45
C ALA A 74 -10.10 14.14 -16.58
N ASN A 75 -10.08 15.38 -17.07
CA ASN A 75 -10.90 15.79 -18.22
C ASN A 75 -10.57 15.04 -19.51
N THR A 76 -9.37 14.46 -19.61
CA THR A 76 -8.92 13.71 -20.79
C THR A 76 -8.10 12.51 -20.35
N ASN A 77 -8.44 11.32 -20.87
CA ASN A 77 -7.70 10.10 -20.58
C ASN A 77 -6.44 9.96 -21.45
N SER A 78 -5.48 10.87 -21.27
CA SER A 78 -4.24 10.90 -22.06
C SER A 78 -3.32 9.73 -21.72
N PHE A 79 -2.42 9.37 -22.65
CA PHE A 79 -1.37 8.39 -22.39
C PHE A 79 -0.54 8.73 -21.15
N GLN A 80 -0.17 10.00 -20.99
CA GLN A 80 0.61 10.48 -19.84
C GLN A 80 -0.09 10.20 -18.51
N ARG A 81 -1.42 10.43 -18.43
CA ARG A 81 -2.22 10.12 -17.25
C ARG A 81 -2.21 8.62 -16.99
N ARG A 82 -2.50 7.82 -18.01
CA ARG A 82 -2.53 6.36 -17.89
C ARG A 82 -1.21 5.81 -17.40
N ASP A 83 -0.10 6.27 -17.96
CA ASP A 83 1.23 5.84 -17.53
C ASP A 83 1.56 6.28 -16.09
N SER A 84 1.11 7.48 -15.66
CA SER A 84 1.29 7.90 -14.25
C SER A 84 0.59 7.00 -13.23
N ILE A 85 -0.50 6.32 -13.62
CA ILE A 85 -1.20 5.33 -12.78
C ILE A 85 -0.56 3.95 -12.96
N ASP A 86 -0.27 3.55 -14.19
CA ASP A 86 0.23 2.22 -14.51
C ASP A 86 1.63 1.98 -13.93
N ARG A 87 2.50 3.00 -13.87
CA ARG A 87 3.86 2.89 -13.31
C ARG A 87 3.87 2.42 -11.84
N PRO A 88 3.21 3.10 -10.89
CA PRO A 88 3.14 2.61 -9.51
C PRO A 88 2.33 1.31 -9.42
N ALA A 89 1.24 1.15 -10.18
CA ALA A 89 0.44 -0.08 -10.17
C ALA A 89 1.26 -1.33 -10.54
N ARG A 90 2.12 -1.25 -11.55
CA ARG A 90 3.03 -2.35 -11.96
C ARG A 90 3.98 -2.78 -10.84
N ARG A 91 4.38 -1.85 -9.97
CA ARG A 91 5.37 -2.08 -8.91
C ARG A 91 4.75 -2.68 -7.66
N LEU A 92 3.46 -2.51 -7.40
CA LEU A 92 2.77 -2.97 -6.18
C LEU A 92 3.13 -4.40 -5.79
N THR A 93 2.98 -5.35 -6.71
CA THR A 93 3.21 -6.78 -6.42
C THR A 93 4.68 -7.14 -6.23
N VAL A 94 5.61 -6.26 -6.58
CA VAL A 94 7.05 -6.46 -6.39
C VAL A 94 7.53 -5.79 -5.11
N VAL A 95 7.13 -4.54 -4.87
CA VAL A 95 7.61 -3.73 -3.73
C VAL A 95 6.83 -4.00 -2.44
N CYS A 96 5.58 -4.44 -2.55
CA CYS A 96 4.74 -4.80 -1.41
C CYS A 96 4.75 -6.30 -1.13
N ALA A 97 5.40 -7.11 -1.98
CA ALA A 97 5.58 -8.53 -1.71
C ALA A 97 6.65 -8.73 -0.62
N LYS A 98 6.23 -9.36 0.48
CA LYS A 98 7.06 -9.80 1.62
C LYS A 98 7.83 -8.67 2.31
N ALA A 99 7.35 -8.28 3.49
CA ALA A 99 8.25 -7.78 4.52
C ALA A 99 9.24 -8.89 4.92
N PRO A 100 10.50 -8.56 5.26
CA PRO A 100 11.43 -9.53 5.82
C PRO A 100 10.81 -10.20 7.04
N ALA A 101 11.17 -11.48 7.27
CA ALA A 101 10.77 -12.20 8.47
C ALA A 101 11.00 -11.33 9.72
N PRO A 102 10.11 -11.39 10.73
CA PRO A 102 10.29 -10.60 11.94
C PRO A 102 11.73 -10.78 12.44
N ALA A 103 12.41 -9.68 12.75
CA ALA A 103 13.72 -9.75 13.40
C ALA A 103 13.58 -10.68 14.61
N PRO A 104 14.52 -11.61 14.84
CA PRO A 104 14.48 -12.47 16.01
C PRO A 104 14.29 -11.60 17.25
N GLN A 105 13.23 -11.85 18.00
CA GLN A 105 13.07 -11.25 19.32
C GLN A 105 14.34 -11.61 20.09
N ALA A 106 15.09 -10.60 20.53
CA ALA A 106 16.31 -10.82 21.31
C ALA A 106 15.96 -11.77 22.47
N PRO A 107 16.75 -12.82 22.71
CA PRO A 107 16.38 -13.83 23.68
C PRO A 107 16.18 -13.19 25.05
N THR A 108 14.98 -13.36 25.60
CA THR A 108 14.70 -13.11 27.02
C THR A 108 15.68 -13.95 27.83
N GLN A 109 16.68 -13.30 28.42
CA GLN A 109 17.59 -13.94 29.36
C GLN A 109 16.79 -14.26 30.62
N ALA A 110 16.71 -15.57 30.93
CA ALA A 110 16.15 -16.12 32.14
C ALA A 110 17.13 -15.98 33.32
#